data_AF-A0A953LQJ7-F1
#
_entry.id   AF-A0A953LQJ7-F1
#
_cell.length_a   1.000
_cell.length_b   1.000
_cell.length_c   1.000
_cell.angle_alpha   90.00
_cell.angle_beta   90.00
_cell.angle_gamma   90.00
#
_symmetry.space_group_name_H-M   'P 1'
#
loop_
_entity.id
_entity.type
_entity.pdbx_description
1 polymer ?
#
loop_
_entity_poly.entity_id
_entity_poly.type
_entity_poly.pdbx_seq_one_letter_code
_entity_poly.pdbx_strand_id
1 'polypeptide(L)'
;MIFGEFRCEEAEGVTLAHTLNLGAKTLKKGRVLGKDDIALLKQAGIERVTGARMGEGDLDENAGAAAIAALLVGPNTETRRPYTGRCNVHASARGVLRVDAARIDALNALDEAIAVGTLPDYALARPAQVLATVKIIPFAVTRELV
;
A
#
# COMPACT_ATOMS: atom_id res chain seq x y z
N MET A 1 -6.92 6.27 -9.21
CA MET A 1 -6.55 4.93 -9.75
C MET A 1 -7.73 4.31 -10.48
N ILE A 2 -7.50 3.56 -11.55
CA ILE A 2 -8.52 2.72 -12.21
C ILE A 2 -8.20 1.25 -11.94
N PHE A 3 -9.06 0.55 -11.21
CA PHE A 3 -8.99 -0.91 -11.08
C PHE A 3 -9.96 -1.57 -12.05
N GLY A 4 -9.52 -2.60 -12.75
CA GLY A 4 -10.38 -3.31 -13.69
C GLY A 4 -9.63 -4.28 -14.58
N GLU A 5 -10.30 -4.65 -15.66
CA GLU A 5 -9.75 -5.55 -16.67
C GLU A 5 -9.32 -4.76 -17.90
N PHE A 6 -8.08 -4.98 -18.34
CA PHE A 6 -7.44 -4.27 -19.44
C PHE A 6 -7.13 -5.24 -20.57
N ARG A 7 -7.32 -4.80 -21.82
CA ARG A 7 -6.79 -5.55 -22.97
C ARG A 7 -5.27 -5.60 -22.87
N CYS A 8 -4.66 -6.74 -23.17
CA CYS A 8 -3.21 -6.91 -23.05
C CYS A 8 -2.42 -5.86 -23.85
N GLU A 9 -2.94 -5.46 -25.01
CA GLU A 9 -2.34 -4.43 -25.86
C GLU A 9 -2.28 -3.05 -25.21
N GLU A 10 -3.18 -2.79 -24.28
CA GLU A 10 -3.32 -1.51 -23.58
C GLU A 10 -2.79 -1.61 -22.14
N ALA A 11 -2.33 -2.77 -21.69
CA ALA A 11 -2.04 -3.05 -20.29
C ALA A 11 -0.65 -2.60 -19.82
N GLU A 12 0.15 -1.92 -20.67
CA GLU A 12 1.40 -1.33 -20.23
C GLU A 12 1.15 -0.34 -19.08
N GLY A 13 1.97 -0.41 -18.02
CA GLY A 13 1.80 0.37 -16.80
C GLY A 13 0.73 -0.14 -15.83
N VAL A 14 0.01 -1.23 -16.16
CA VAL A 14 -0.96 -1.85 -15.24
C VAL A 14 -0.22 -2.72 -14.22
N THR A 15 -0.55 -2.55 -12.93
CA THR A 15 -0.12 -3.41 -11.83
C THR A 15 -1.04 -4.64 -11.75
N LEU A 16 -0.48 -5.83 -11.91
CA LEU A 16 -1.25 -7.08 -11.89
C LEU A 16 -1.93 -7.34 -10.54
N ALA A 17 -3.24 -7.60 -10.56
CA ALA A 17 -4.00 -7.96 -9.36
C ALA A 17 -3.73 -9.41 -8.90
N HIS A 18 -3.36 -10.28 -9.84
CA HIS A 18 -3.13 -11.71 -9.61
C HIS A 18 -1.84 -12.18 -10.29
N THR A 19 -1.26 -13.26 -9.78
CA THR A 19 -0.13 -13.93 -10.44
C THR A 19 -0.64 -14.63 -11.70
N LEU A 20 0.04 -14.41 -12.83
CA LEU A 20 -0.23 -15.08 -14.10
C LEU A 20 0.88 -16.08 -14.38
N ASN A 21 0.50 -17.33 -14.64
CA ASN A 21 1.43 -18.38 -15.05
C ASN A 21 1.34 -18.57 -16.56
N LEU A 22 2.42 -18.25 -17.29
CA LEU A 22 2.51 -18.29 -18.75
C LEU A 22 3.29 -19.52 -19.23
N GLY A 23 3.34 -20.58 -18.42
CA GLY A 23 4.12 -21.79 -18.68
C GLY A 23 5.60 -21.61 -18.30
N ALA A 24 6.41 -21.08 -19.21
CA ALA A 24 7.86 -20.92 -18.97
C ALA A 24 8.21 -19.74 -18.04
N LYS A 25 7.28 -18.80 -17.85
CA LYS A 25 7.45 -17.62 -16.99
C LYS A 25 6.22 -17.39 -16.12
N THR A 26 6.45 -16.86 -14.93
CA THR A 26 5.38 -16.43 -14.01
C THR A 26 5.50 -14.94 -13.75
N LEU A 27 4.43 -14.19 -14.04
CA LEU A 27 4.31 -12.78 -13.69
C LEU A 27 3.60 -12.68 -12.34
N LYS A 28 4.31 -12.24 -11.29
CA LYS A 28 3.75 -12.18 -9.93
C LYS A 28 2.74 -11.04 -9.78
N LYS A 29 1.75 -11.22 -8.90
CA LYS A 29 0.90 -10.12 -8.38
C LYS A 29 1.76 -8.93 -7.94
N GLY A 30 1.29 -7.72 -8.23
CA GLY A 30 1.99 -6.48 -7.89
C GLY A 30 3.06 -6.07 -8.90
N ARG A 31 3.34 -6.88 -9.94
CA ARG A 31 4.19 -6.48 -11.05
C ARG A 31 3.50 -5.39 -11.88
N VAL A 32 4.21 -4.29 -12.13
CA VAL A 32 3.86 -3.31 -13.16
C VAL A 32 4.26 -3.86 -14.52
N LEU A 33 3.31 -3.97 -15.44
CA LEU A 33 3.54 -4.52 -16.77
C LEU A 33 4.34 -3.56 -17.65
N GLY A 34 5.49 -4.01 -18.14
CA GLY A 34 6.26 -3.32 -19.18
C GLY A 34 6.05 -3.94 -20.57
N LYS A 35 6.68 -3.36 -21.60
CA LYS A 35 6.60 -3.83 -23.00
C LYS A 35 6.94 -5.31 -23.17
N ASP A 36 7.97 -5.79 -22.47
CA ASP A 36 8.38 -7.20 -22.51
C ASP A 36 7.32 -8.12 -21.92
N ASP A 37 6.64 -7.69 -20.85
CA ASP A 37 5.54 -8.45 -20.26
C ASP A 37 4.35 -8.51 -21.22
N ILE A 38 4.04 -7.42 -21.92
CA ILE A 38 2.99 -7.40 -22.94
C ILE A 38 3.29 -8.38 -24.07
N ALA A 39 4.54 -8.44 -24.53
CA ALA A 39 4.96 -9.42 -25.54
C ALA A 39 4.79 -10.86 -25.05
N LEU A 40 5.14 -11.14 -23.79
CA LEU A 40 4.95 -12.47 -23.17
C LEU A 40 3.48 -12.84 -23.05
N LEU A 41 2.63 -11.90 -22.62
CA LEU A 41 1.19 -12.11 -22.51
C LEU A 41 0.59 -12.46 -23.88
N LYS A 42 0.99 -11.75 -24.94
CA LYS A 42 0.57 -12.03 -26.32
C LYS A 42 1.02 -13.41 -26.79
N GLN A 43 2.28 -13.78 -26.55
CA GLN A 43 2.81 -15.10 -26.91
C GLN A 43 2.08 -16.24 -26.18
N ALA A 44 1.66 -15.99 -24.95
CA ALA A 44 0.89 -16.94 -24.14
C ALA A 44 -0.61 -16.97 -24.47
N GLY A 45 -1.08 -16.17 -25.45
CA GLY A 45 -2.50 -16.10 -25.83
C GLY A 45 -3.39 -15.44 -24.78
N ILE A 46 -2.84 -14.65 -23.86
CA ILE A 46 -3.63 -13.90 -22.88
C ILE A 46 -4.16 -12.63 -23.57
N GLU A 47 -5.49 -12.49 -23.60
CA GLU A 47 -6.14 -11.34 -24.24
C GLU A 47 -6.36 -10.18 -23.28
N ARG A 48 -6.63 -10.48 -22.00
CA ARG A 48 -6.99 -9.50 -20.98
C ARG A 48 -6.36 -9.82 -19.64
N VAL A 49 -6.08 -8.78 -18.85
CA VAL A 49 -5.48 -8.87 -17.51
C VAL A 49 -6.24 -8.01 -16.52
N THR A 50 -6.43 -8.52 -15.31
CA THR A 50 -7.00 -7.75 -14.20
C THR A 50 -5.90 -7.05 -13.42
N GLY A 51 -6.06 -5.76 -13.16
CA GLY A 51 -5.06 -4.97 -12.46
C GLY A 51 -5.51 -3.56 -12.12
N ALA A 52 -4.54 -2.75 -11.74
CA ALA A 52 -4.72 -1.33 -11.44
C ALA A 52 -3.83 -0.48 -12.34
N ARG A 53 -4.38 0.62 -12.87
CA ARG A 53 -3.62 1.69 -13.52
C ARG A 53 -3.65 2.92 -12.63
N MET A 54 -2.49 3.50 -12.37
CA MET A 54 -2.41 4.79 -11.70
C MET A 54 -2.96 5.89 -12.61
N GLY A 55 -3.77 6.76 -12.04
CA GLY A 55 -4.21 8.01 -12.66
C GLY A 55 -3.26 9.16 -12.31
N GLU A 56 -3.50 10.30 -12.96
CA GLU A 56 -2.87 11.56 -12.56
C GLU A 56 -3.32 11.93 -11.14
N GLY A 57 -2.38 12.36 -10.29
CA GLY A 57 -2.67 12.71 -8.89
C GLY A 57 -2.71 11.54 -7.90
N ASP A 58 -2.48 10.30 -8.34
CA ASP A 58 -2.32 9.16 -7.43
C ASP A 58 -0.90 9.11 -6.80
N LEU A 59 -0.83 8.56 -5.60
CA LEU A 59 0.36 8.02 -4.97
C LEU A 59 0.30 6.49 -5.00
N ASP A 60 1.44 5.82 -5.19
CA ASP A 60 1.49 4.38 -4.99
C ASP A 60 1.25 4.03 -3.50
N GLU A 61 0.79 2.81 -3.23
CA GLU A 61 0.43 2.35 -1.89
C GLU A 61 1.53 2.58 -0.84
N ASN A 62 2.82 2.50 -1.21
CA ASN A 62 3.92 2.66 -0.27
C ASN A 62 4.18 4.13 0.02
N ALA A 63 4.13 4.99 -1.00
CA ALA A 63 4.22 6.43 -0.83
C ALA A 63 3.06 6.96 0.03
N GLY A 64 1.83 6.52 -0.23
CA GLY A 64 0.65 6.87 0.57
C GLY A 64 0.80 6.43 2.03
N ALA A 65 1.17 5.16 2.25
CA ALA A 65 1.36 4.64 3.61
C ALA A 65 2.45 5.38 4.39
N ALA A 66 3.55 5.74 3.72
CA ALA A 66 4.65 6.47 4.33
C ALA A 66 4.25 7.90 4.75
N ALA A 67 3.50 8.60 3.90
CA ALA A 67 3.08 9.96 4.17
C ALA A 67 2.10 10.03 5.37
N ILE A 68 1.09 9.15 5.42
CA ILE A 68 0.19 9.08 6.59
C ILE A 68 0.98 8.66 7.84
N ALA A 69 1.86 7.66 7.75
CA ALA A 69 2.64 7.23 8.91
C ALA A 69 3.54 8.34 9.46
N ALA A 70 4.06 9.23 8.62
CA ALA A 70 4.85 10.39 9.04
C ALA A 70 4.04 11.36 9.92
N LEU A 71 2.72 11.48 9.71
CA LEU A 71 1.83 12.29 10.55
C LEU A 71 1.62 11.68 11.94
N LEU A 72 1.85 10.38 12.10
CA LEU A 72 1.71 9.66 13.37
C LEU A 72 2.99 9.65 14.20
N VAL A 73 4.13 10.06 13.63
CA VAL A 73 5.42 10.08 14.34
C VAL A 73 5.45 11.24 15.32
N GLY A 74 5.80 10.92 16.56
CA GLY A 74 6.11 11.87 17.62
C GLY A 74 7.39 11.50 18.38
N PRO A 75 7.65 12.13 19.53
CA PRO A 75 8.80 11.81 20.38
C PRO A 75 8.89 10.31 20.69
N ASN A 76 10.11 9.76 20.66
CA ASN A 76 10.38 8.35 20.93
C ASN A 76 9.70 7.37 19.97
N THR A 77 9.34 7.80 18.76
CA THR A 77 8.81 6.95 17.70
C THR A 77 9.54 7.17 16.39
N GLU A 78 9.53 6.18 15.52
CA GLU A 78 10.14 6.24 14.19
C GLU A 78 9.33 5.41 13.19
N THR A 79 9.39 5.77 11.90
CA THR A 79 8.87 4.90 10.82
C THR A 79 9.97 4.08 10.19
N ARG A 80 9.59 2.96 9.60
CA ARG A 80 10.47 2.15 8.74
C ARG A 80 10.03 2.23 7.30
N ARG A 81 10.88 1.74 6.40
CA ARG A 81 10.57 1.73 4.95
C ARG A 81 9.23 1.02 4.70
N PRO A 82 8.29 1.65 3.96
CA PRO A 82 7.02 1.03 3.62
C PRO A 82 7.24 -0.20 2.72
N TYR A 83 6.34 -1.17 2.85
CA TYR A 83 6.34 -2.37 2.02
C TYR A 83 4.92 -2.89 1.80
N THR A 84 4.56 -3.14 0.55
CA THR A 84 3.25 -3.68 0.14
C THR A 84 2.08 -2.88 0.72
N GLY A 85 2.16 -1.55 0.61
CA GLY A 85 1.15 -0.61 1.09
C GLY A 85 1.08 -0.45 2.60
N ARG A 86 2.05 -0.99 3.34
CA ARG A 86 2.10 -0.92 4.80
C ARG A 86 3.29 -0.09 5.27
N CYS A 87 3.06 0.82 6.21
CA CYS A 87 4.11 1.55 6.92
C CYS A 87 3.84 1.51 8.42
N ASN A 88 4.83 1.07 9.20
CA ASN A 88 4.69 0.92 10.64
C ASN A 88 5.40 2.04 11.38
N VAL A 89 4.79 2.48 12.48
CA VAL A 89 5.41 3.33 13.50
C VAL A 89 5.92 2.43 14.61
N HIS A 90 7.21 2.57 14.93
CA HIS A 90 7.91 1.81 15.95
C HIS A 90 8.29 2.70 17.14
N ALA A 91 8.35 2.12 18.33
CA ALA A 91 8.95 2.80 19.47
C ALA A 91 10.47 2.83 19.31
N SER A 92 11.10 3.99 19.49
CA SER A 92 12.57 4.08 19.58
C SER A 92 13.09 3.98 21.02
N ALA A 93 12.22 4.13 22.02
CA ALA A 93 12.53 3.97 23.44
C ALA A 93 11.46 3.17 24.19
N ARG A 94 11.79 2.77 25.43
CA ARG A 94 10.81 2.18 26.35
C ARG A 94 9.90 3.27 26.92
N GLY A 95 8.61 3.01 27.03
CA GLY A 95 7.66 3.97 27.59
C GLY A 95 6.24 3.45 27.64
N VAL A 96 5.27 4.37 27.75
CA VAL A 96 3.85 4.09 27.70
C VAL A 96 3.28 4.80 26.47
N LEU A 97 2.61 4.07 25.59
CA LEU A 97 1.97 4.63 24.41
C LEU A 97 0.74 5.44 24.83
N ARG A 98 0.58 6.62 24.23
CA ARG A 98 -0.68 7.37 24.27
C ARG A 98 -1.31 7.40 22.90
N VAL A 99 -2.59 7.04 22.81
CA VAL A 99 -3.37 7.04 21.58
C VAL A 99 -4.57 7.95 21.73
N ASP A 100 -4.73 8.91 20.81
CA ASP A 100 -5.97 9.64 20.64
C ASP A 100 -6.92 8.80 19.77
N ALA A 101 -7.71 7.93 20.43
CA ALA A 101 -8.60 7.00 19.74
C ALA A 101 -9.59 7.72 18.81
N ALA A 102 -10.14 8.86 19.25
CA ALA A 102 -11.10 9.63 18.45
C ALA A 102 -10.47 10.15 17.14
N ARG A 103 -9.21 10.57 17.15
CA ARG A 103 -8.49 10.96 15.92
C ARG A 103 -8.20 9.78 15.01
N ILE A 104 -7.81 8.63 15.57
CA ILE A 104 -7.58 7.42 14.78
C ILE A 104 -8.88 6.95 14.12
N ASP A 105 -9.98 6.95 14.87
CA ASP A 105 -11.31 6.59 14.35
C ASP A 105 -11.76 7.56 13.26
N ALA A 106 -11.58 8.87 13.47
CA ALA A 106 -11.90 9.88 12.46
C ALA A 106 -11.09 9.69 11.17
N LEU A 107 -9.79 9.37 11.27
CA LEU A 107 -8.93 9.08 10.12
C LEU A 107 -9.42 7.82 9.39
N ASN A 108 -9.70 6.74 10.11
CA ASN A 108 -10.21 5.49 9.53
C ASN A 108 -11.59 5.64 8.88
N ALA A 109 -12.35 6.67 9.26
CA ALA A 109 -13.64 6.99 8.68
C ALA A 109 -13.57 7.86 7.41
N LEU A 110 -12.39 8.38 7.04
CA LEU A 110 -12.24 9.25 5.88
C LEU A 110 -12.47 8.51 4.56
N ASP A 111 -11.81 7.36 4.39
CA ASP A 111 -11.86 6.60 3.15
C ASP A 111 -11.47 5.13 3.40
N GLU A 112 -12.16 4.21 2.75
CA GLU A 112 -11.89 2.77 2.85
C GLU A 112 -10.52 2.34 2.31
N ALA A 113 -9.86 3.19 1.53
CA ALA A 113 -8.51 2.95 1.04
C ALA A 113 -7.45 2.99 2.15
N ILE A 114 -7.75 3.62 3.29
CA ILE A 114 -6.82 3.88 4.37
C ILE A 114 -7.28 3.17 5.64
N ALA A 115 -6.35 2.46 6.29
CA ALA A 115 -6.59 1.91 7.62
C ALA A 115 -5.37 2.14 8.52
N VAL A 116 -5.62 2.57 9.75
CA VAL A 116 -4.63 2.78 10.79
C VAL A 116 -5.04 1.96 12.02
N GLY A 117 -4.20 0.98 12.36
CA GLY A 117 -4.31 0.22 13.59
C GLY A 117 -3.24 0.64 14.59
N THR A 118 -3.58 0.68 15.88
CA THR A 118 -2.65 1.00 16.96
C THR A 118 -2.68 -0.09 18.05
N LEU A 119 -1.65 -0.16 18.87
CA LEU A 119 -1.79 -0.81 20.18
C LEU A 119 -2.77 -0.03 21.06
N PRO A 120 -3.39 -0.66 22.09
CA PRO A 120 -4.29 0.05 23.00
C PRO A 120 -3.63 1.28 23.66
N ASP A 121 -4.44 2.29 23.99
CA ASP A 121 -3.98 3.41 24.83
C ASP A 121 -3.38 2.85 26.14
N TYR A 122 -2.30 3.48 26.60
CA TYR A 122 -1.50 3.05 27.75
C TYR A 122 -0.75 1.72 27.61
N ALA A 123 -0.63 1.15 26.40
CA ALA A 123 0.21 -0.02 26.19
C ALA A 123 1.69 0.25 26.53
N LEU A 124 2.35 -0.73 27.16
CA LEU A 124 3.80 -0.68 27.34
C LEU A 124 4.50 -0.74 25.98
N ALA A 125 5.30 0.28 25.69
CA ALA A 125 6.16 0.36 24.52
C ALA A 125 7.57 -0.16 24.85
N ARG A 126 8.09 -1.05 24.00
CA ARG A 126 9.47 -1.53 24.04
C ARG A 126 10.20 -1.06 22.79
N PRO A 127 11.51 -0.76 22.85
CA PRO A 127 12.27 -0.39 21.65
C PRO A 127 12.05 -1.37 20.50
N ALA A 128 11.93 -0.84 19.29
CA ALA A 128 11.59 -1.52 18.04
C ALA A 128 10.18 -2.16 17.95
N GLN A 129 9.35 -2.11 19.00
CA GLN A 129 7.97 -2.60 18.96
C GLN A 129 7.12 -1.76 18.01
N VAL A 130 6.30 -2.42 17.20
CA VAL A 130 5.29 -1.74 16.37
C VAL A 130 4.20 -1.19 17.27
N LEU A 131 4.01 0.13 17.23
CA LEU A 131 2.99 0.86 17.98
C LEU A 131 1.75 1.13 17.15
N ALA A 132 1.96 1.45 15.86
CA ALA A 132 0.90 1.68 14.90
C ALA A 132 1.27 1.12 13.53
N THR A 133 0.27 0.78 12.74
CA THR A 133 0.39 0.28 11.36
C THR A 133 -0.58 1.05 10.50
N VAL A 134 -0.04 1.73 9.49
CA VAL A 134 -0.81 2.29 8.38
C VAL A 134 -0.86 1.29 7.25
N LYS A 135 -2.03 1.11 6.65
CA LYS A 135 -2.26 0.31 5.46
C LYS A 135 -3.01 1.13 4.42
N ILE A 136 -2.41 1.30 3.25
CA ILE A 136 -3.15 1.57 2.02
C ILE A 136 -3.60 0.21 1.48
N ILE A 137 -4.91 0.03 1.38
CA ILE A 137 -5.56 -1.22 0.98
C ILE A 137 -5.47 -1.45 -0.54
N PRO A 138 -5.83 -0.46 -1.40
CA PRO A 138 -5.62 -0.56 -2.85
C PRO A 138 -4.15 -0.37 -3.25
N PHE A 139 -3.86 -0.52 -4.54
CA PHE A 139 -2.51 -0.33 -5.09
C PHE A 139 -2.05 1.14 -5.12
N ALA A 140 -2.98 2.08 -4.99
CA ALA A 140 -2.72 3.51 -5.01
C ALA A 140 -3.82 4.26 -4.26
N VAL A 141 -3.50 5.46 -3.77
CA VAL A 141 -4.41 6.37 -3.07
C VAL A 141 -4.27 7.78 -3.69
N THR A 142 -5.32 8.58 -3.67
CA THR A 142 -5.25 9.95 -4.21
C THR A 142 -4.41 10.83 -3.28
N ARG A 143 -3.66 11.78 -3.85
CA ARG A 143 -2.88 12.77 -3.06
C ARG A 143 -3.73 13.62 -2.12
N GLU A 144 -5.01 13.82 -2.44
CA GLU A 144 -5.92 14.63 -1.62
C GLU A 144 -6.26 13.98 -0.28
N LEU A 145 -6.15 12.64 -0.19
CA LEU A 145 -6.43 11.87 1.03
C LEU A 145 -5.23 11.78 1.98
N VAL A 146 -4.04 12.26 1.57
CA VAL A 146 -2.76 11.98 2.23
C VAL A 146 -1.95 13.22 2.56
#